data_AF-A0A7Y4S2K4-F1
#
_entry.id   AF-A0A7Y4S2K4-F1
#
_cell.length_a   1.000
_cell.length_b   1.000
_cell.length_c   1.000
_cell.angle_alpha   90.00
_cell.angle_beta   90.00
_cell.angle_gamma   90.00
#
_symmetry.space_group_name_H-M   'P 1'
#
loop_
_entity.id
_entity.type
_entity.pdbx_description
1 polymer ?
#
loop_
_entity_poly.entity_id
_entity_poly.type
_entity_poly.pdbx_seq_one_letter_code
_entity_poly.pdbx_strand_id
1 'polypeptide(L)'
;MQHNISSGDNRNPLEDVGAFINEGKPLHPADFYRIVVADEQLQERHIELSDPVPTGRQILQAAGVHPVEDHSVYAILSSGEFEDLRLDETYDLRGCGVERFVFFQTDRSFKFTIDDSQLEWGKPSISGRVLKKLADVPADTYDVYLEVRGGQDILVRDTDLIDLSKPGIERFITLIRDTTEGLMGLPEADRRYLSDHGIEAELINDGVHTGVVLKQMPLFVGKFNHAVADILVILPPGYPDVAPDMFFCDPWLTLLSVGRYPICADVPHPFVGRNWQRWSRHNASWRPGTDGLHTMIKRIEHALSEAK
;
A
#
# COMPACT_ATOMS: atom_id res chain seq x y z
N MET A 1 -24.32 51.68 33.73
CA MET A 1 -25.27 50.54 33.78
C MET A 1 -25.55 50.08 32.37
N GLN A 2 -25.05 48.92 31.98
CA GLN A 2 -25.85 47.81 31.47
C GLN A 2 -24.90 46.71 31.02
N HIS A 3 -25.05 45.56 31.68
CA HIS A 3 -24.47 44.28 31.33
C HIS A 3 -24.81 43.94 29.87
N ASN A 4 -23.86 43.31 29.17
CA ASN A 4 -24.22 42.26 28.24
C ASN A 4 -23.33 41.05 28.46
N ILE A 5 -24.03 39.92 28.50
CA ILE A 5 -23.65 38.63 29.04
C ILE A 5 -22.73 37.94 28.04
N SER A 6 -21.53 37.57 28.48
CA SER A 6 -20.69 36.62 27.77
C SER A 6 -21.30 35.24 27.93
N SER A 7 -22.03 34.80 26.92
CA SER A 7 -22.47 33.41 26.78
C SER A 7 -21.23 32.57 26.55
N GLY A 8 -20.69 31.98 27.62
CA GLY A 8 -19.64 30.96 27.51
C GLY A 8 -20.17 29.79 26.70
N ASP A 9 -19.55 29.52 25.55
CA ASP A 9 -19.66 28.25 24.86
C ASP A 9 -18.97 27.21 25.75
N ASN A 10 -19.71 26.68 26.72
CA ASN A 10 -19.26 25.65 27.65
C ASN A 10 -19.23 24.30 26.93
N ARG A 11 -18.39 24.19 25.89
CA ARG A 11 -17.99 22.89 25.36
C ARG A 11 -16.95 22.35 26.30
N ASN A 12 -17.33 21.32 27.06
CA ASN A 12 -16.40 20.54 27.85
C ASN A 12 -15.18 20.18 26.98
N PRO A 13 -13.94 20.35 27.45
CA PRO A 13 -12.74 20.01 26.70
C PRO A 13 -12.79 18.53 26.28
N LEU A 14 -12.85 18.31 24.97
CA LEU A 14 -12.75 17.00 24.31
C LEU A 14 -11.34 16.86 23.74
N GLU A 15 -10.67 15.77 24.06
CA GLU A 15 -9.38 15.42 23.48
C GLU A 15 -9.50 14.21 22.55
N ASP A 16 -9.04 14.39 21.31
CA ASP A 16 -8.93 13.31 20.34
C ASP A 16 -7.59 12.60 20.49
N VAL A 17 -7.62 11.40 21.08
CA VAL A 17 -6.42 10.64 21.42
C VAL A 17 -5.55 10.39 20.19
N GLY A 18 -6.15 10.11 19.03
CA GLY A 18 -5.43 9.86 17.79
C GLY A 18 -4.73 11.09 17.21
N ALA A 19 -5.33 12.27 17.34
CA ALA A 19 -4.72 13.52 16.87
C ALA A 19 -3.45 13.87 17.66
N PHE A 20 -3.43 13.66 18.98
CA PHE A 20 -2.27 13.97 19.83
C PHE A 20 -1.12 12.98 19.68
N ILE A 21 -1.41 11.69 19.51
CA ILE A 21 -0.40 10.65 19.28
C ILE A 21 0.37 10.93 17.98
N ASN A 22 -0.33 11.26 16.90
CA ASN A 22 0.30 11.59 15.61
C ASN A 22 1.19 12.85 15.66
N GLU A 23 0.88 13.80 16.56
CA GLU A 23 1.68 15.01 16.76
C GLU A 23 2.83 14.85 17.78
N GLY A 24 2.95 13.68 18.42
CA GLY A 24 3.98 13.40 19.44
C GLY A 24 3.85 14.25 20.71
N LYS A 25 2.64 14.74 21.01
CA LYS A 25 2.36 15.60 22.17
C LYS A 25 1.71 14.80 23.30
N PRO A 26 1.99 15.13 24.57
CA PRO A 26 1.30 14.50 25.69
C PRO A 26 -0.18 14.91 25.69
N LEU A 27 -1.06 13.95 25.90
CA LEU A 27 -2.48 14.20 26.17
C LEU A 27 -2.63 15.12 27.38
N HIS A 28 -3.51 16.11 27.26
CA HIS A 28 -3.82 17.03 28.34
C HIS A 28 -4.97 16.45 29.22
N PRO A 29 -5.20 17.03 30.41
CA PRO A 29 -6.40 16.74 31.16
C PRO A 29 -7.64 17.29 30.42
N ALA A 30 -8.55 16.38 30.06
CA ALA A 30 -9.81 16.68 29.39
C ALA A 30 -11.00 16.06 30.14
N ASP A 31 -12.19 16.58 29.85
CA ASP A 31 -13.44 16.01 30.37
C ASP A 31 -13.81 14.72 29.63
N PHE A 32 -13.40 14.62 28.36
CA PHE A 32 -13.62 13.45 27.51
C PHE A 32 -12.41 13.13 26.64
N TYR A 33 -12.14 11.84 26.50
CA TYR A 33 -11.13 11.26 25.64
C TYR A 33 -11.83 10.50 24.52
N ARG A 34 -11.61 10.92 23.28
CA ARG A 34 -12.15 10.26 22.09
C ARG A 34 -11.17 9.21 21.60
N ILE A 35 -11.65 7.97 21.49
CA ILE A 35 -10.93 6.84 20.91
C ILE A 35 -11.71 6.26 19.72
N VAL A 36 -11.05 5.41 18.94
CA VAL A 36 -11.64 4.65 17.84
C VAL A 36 -11.90 3.21 18.29
N VAL A 37 -13.12 2.74 18.05
CA VAL A 37 -13.48 1.32 18.18
C VAL A 37 -13.91 0.76 16.84
N ALA A 38 -13.57 -0.49 16.58
CA ALA A 38 -13.89 -1.21 15.37
C ALA A 38 -14.67 -2.50 15.66
N ASP A 39 -15.57 -2.86 14.76
CA ASP A 39 -16.26 -4.16 14.78
C ASP A 39 -15.44 -5.25 14.07
N GLU A 40 -16.03 -6.45 13.93
CA GLU A 40 -15.41 -7.60 13.28
C GLU A 40 -15.19 -7.40 11.75
N GLN A 41 -15.73 -6.35 11.13
CA GLN A 41 -15.45 -5.96 9.75
C GLN A 41 -14.43 -4.81 9.66
N LEU A 42 -13.84 -4.43 10.80
CA LEU A 42 -13.01 -3.25 10.98
C LEU A 42 -13.73 -1.99 10.49
N GLN A 43 -15.02 -1.86 10.76
CA GLN A 43 -15.75 -0.61 10.60
C GLN A 43 -15.54 0.23 11.85
N GLU A 44 -14.91 1.38 11.66
CA GLU A 44 -14.50 2.24 12.74
C GLU A 44 -15.58 3.25 13.11
N ARG A 45 -15.65 3.56 14.40
CA ARG A 45 -16.41 4.68 14.93
C ARG A 45 -15.74 5.23 16.18
N HIS A 46 -16.06 6.48 16.48
CA HIS A 46 -15.56 7.14 17.68
C HIS A 46 -16.47 6.87 18.87
N ILE A 47 -15.86 6.73 20.04
CA ILE A 47 -16.54 6.75 21.35
C ILE A 47 -15.82 7.73 22.27
N GLU A 48 -16.53 8.20 23.30
CA GLU A 48 -16.02 9.14 24.29
C GLU A 48 -15.94 8.46 25.66
N LEU A 49 -14.81 8.66 26.34
CA LEU A 49 -14.53 8.13 27.67
C LEU A 49 -14.24 9.30 28.61
N SER A 50 -14.75 9.25 29.84
CA SER A 50 -14.50 10.29 30.85
C SER A 50 -13.21 10.08 31.65
N ASP A 51 -12.49 8.98 31.41
CA ASP A 51 -11.29 8.59 32.14
C ASP A 51 -10.19 8.21 31.11
N PRO A 52 -8.96 8.77 31.22
CA PRO A 52 -7.86 8.41 30.32
C PRO A 52 -7.25 7.03 30.60
N VAL A 53 -7.65 6.35 31.68
CA VAL A 53 -7.19 5.00 32.03
C VAL A 53 -8.38 4.02 32.12
N PRO A 54 -9.19 3.87 31.05
CA PRO A 54 -10.38 3.03 31.08
C PRO A 54 -10.04 1.55 31.28
N THR A 55 -11.00 0.78 31.82
CA THR A 55 -10.96 -0.67 31.73
C THR A 55 -11.53 -1.18 30.40
N GLY A 56 -11.20 -2.42 30.02
CA GLY A 56 -11.82 -3.07 28.86
C GLY A 56 -13.36 -3.06 28.92
N ARG A 57 -13.93 -3.24 30.11
CA ARG A 57 -15.37 -3.13 30.36
C ARG A 57 -15.92 -1.74 30.05
N GLN A 58 -15.22 -0.68 30.47
CA GLN A 58 -15.66 0.70 30.21
C GLN A 58 -15.63 1.02 28.72
N ILE A 59 -14.61 0.53 27.99
CA ILE A 59 -14.52 0.67 26.52
C ILE A 59 -15.73 0.01 25.85
N LEU A 60 -16.04 -1.25 26.21
CA LEU A 60 -17.18 -1.98 25.65
C LEU A 60 -18.54 -1.32 25.99
N GLN A 61 -18.71 -0.83 27.23
CA GLN A 61 -19.92 -0.11 27.64
C GLN A 61 -20.10 1.20 26.88
N ALA A 62 -19.04 1.99 26.70
CA ALA A 62 -19.06 3.22 25.91
C ALA A 62 -19.30 2.93 24.42
N ALA A 63 -18.85 1.77 23.93
CA ALA A 63 -19.23 1.24 22.63
C ALA A 63 -20.70 0.78 22.57
N GLY A 64 -21.44 0.71 23.68
CA GLY A 64 -22.83 0.25 23.69
C GLY A 64 -22.98 -1.26 23.54
N VAL A 65 -21.90 -2.02 23.77
CA VAL A 65 -21.88 -3.49 23.67
C VAL A 65 -22.49 -4.10 24.92
N HIS A 66 -23.46 -5.02 24.74
CA HIS A 66 -24.14 -5.72 25.82
C HIS A 66 -24.56 -7.14 25.40
N PRO A 67 -24.40 -8.16 26.26
CA PRO A 67 -23.67 -8.14 27.54
C PRO A 67 -22.15 -8.08 27.30
N VAL A 68 -21.42 -7.37 28.17
CA VAL A 68 -19.98 -7.16 28.00
C VAL A 68 -19.16 -8.42 28.26
N GLU A 69 -19.66 -9.33 29.10
CA GLU A 69 -19.03 -10.61 29.42
C GLU A 69 -18.96 -11.59 28.25
N ASP A 70 -19.77 -11.38 27.20
CA ASP A 70 -19.75 -12.21 25.99
C ASP A 70 -18.73 -11.70 24.95
N HIS A 71 -17.97 -10.65 25.28
CA HIS A 71 -17.09 -9.95 24.35
C HIS A 71 -15.65 -9.87 24.86
N SER A 72 -14.72 -10.06 23.93
CA SER A 72 -13.30 -9.70 24.08
C SER A 72 -13.03 -8.37 23.40
N VAL A 73 -12.13 -7.57 23.97
CA VAL A 73 -11.66 -6.30 23.40
C VAL A 73 -10.14 -6.37 23.28
N TYR A 74 -9.63 -5.91 22.15
CA TYR A 74 -8.22 -5.90 21.82
C TYR A 74 -7.77 -4.48 21.50
N ALA A 75 -6.63 -4.08 22.03
CA ALA A 75 -5.90 -2.90 21.61
C ALA A 75 -5.16 -3.21 20.29
N ILE A 76 -5.29 -2.34 19.28
CA ILE A 76 -4.52 -2.43 18.04
C ILE A 76 -3.28 -1.56 18.21
N LEU A 77 -2.13 -2.20 18.37
CA LEU A 77 -0.84 -1.52 18.52
C LEU A 77 -0.46 -0.79 17.23
N SER A 78 0.46 0.19 17.34
CA SER A 78 1.01 0.88 16.17
C SER A 78 1.76 -0.05 15.20
N SER A 79 2.20 -1.23 15.68
CA SER A 79 2.74 -2.31 14.85
C SER A 79 1.67 -3.08 14.06
N GLY A 80 0.39 -2.88 14.34
CA GLY A 80 -0.73 -3.66 13.80
C GLY A 80 -1.08 -4.91 14.61
N GLU A 81 -0.26 -5.29 15.59
CA GLU A 81 -0.52 -6.43 16.48
C GLU A 81 -1.70 -6.15 17.42
N PHE A 82 -2.40 -7.22 17.82
CA PHE A 82 -3.54 -7.13 18.74
C PHE A 82 -3.11 -7.55 20.14
N GLU A 83 -3.39 -6.72 21.13
CA GLU A 83 -3.18 -7.01 22.55
C GLU A 83 -4.54 -7.23 23.22
N ASP A 84 -4.76 -8.43 23.77
CA ASP A 84 -5.98 -8.75 24.53
C ASP A 84 -6.06 -7.90 25.80
N LEU A 85 -7.19 -7.21 25.98
CA LEU A 85 -7.45 -6.37 27.15
C LEU A 85 -8.57 -6.98 27.97
N ARG A 86 -8.24 -7.45 29.18
CA ARG A 86 -9.24 -8.05 30.07
C ARG A 86 -10.27 -7.01 30.53
N LEU A 87 -11.48 -7.46 30.81
CA LEU A 87 -12.60 -6.57 31.18
C LEU A 87 -12.30 -5.64 32.37
N ASP A 88 -11.56 -6.13 33.36
CA ASP A 88 -11.26 -5.39 34.58
C ASP A 88 -9.80 -4.87 34.60
N GLU A 89 -9.06 -5.04 33.50
CA GLU A 89 -7.73 -4.48 33.31
C GLU A 89 -7.83 -3.06 32.76
N THR A 90 -7.00 -2.17 33.31
CA THR A 90 -6.92 -0.76 32.94
C THR A 90 -5.92 -0.55 31.82
N TYR A 91 -6.25 0.32 30.85
CA TYR A 91 -5.39 0.65 29.73
C TYR A 91 -5.10 2.16 29.69
N ASP A 92 -3.84 2.59 29.78
CA ASP A 92 -3.51 4.03 29.81
C ASP A 92 -3.40 4.60 28.39
N LEU A 93 -4.40 5.39 27.99
CA LEU A 93 -4.47 6.01 26.67
C LEU A 93 -3.35 7.04 26.43
N ARG A 94 -2.67 7.52 27.49
CA ARG A 94 -1.65 8.58 27.40
C ARG A 94 -0.26 8.06 27.06
N GLY A 95 0.01 6.78 27.33
CA GLY A 95 1.36 6.21 27.28
C GLY A 95 1.60 5.19 26.16
N CYS A 96 0.56 4.56 25.64
CA CYS A 96 0.71 3.41 24.74
C CYS A 96 0.67 3.76 23.25
N GLY A 97 0.26 4.99 22.86
CA GLY A 97 0.13 5.35 21.44
C GLY A 97 -0.93 4.52 20.72
N VAL A 98 -1.94 4.04 21.46
CA VAL A 98 -3.03 3.21 20.96
C VAL A 98 -4.35 3.94 21.16
N GLU A 99 -4.91 4.44 20.06
CA GLU A 99 -6.25 5.01 20.01
C GLU A 99 -7.29 4.06 19.42
N ARG A 100 -6.88 2.88 18.95
CA ARG A 100 -7.73 1.94 18.19
C ARG A 100 -7.95 0.64 18.95
N PHE A 101 -9.21 0.30 19.16
CA PHE A 101 -9.62 -0.96 19.76
C PHE A 101 -10.54 -1.71 18.82
N VAL A 102 -10.51 -3.04 18.88
CA VAL A 102 -11.46 -3.90 18.17
C VAL A 102 -12.10 -4.86 19.16
N PHE A 103 -13.40 -5.13 19.01
CA PHE A 103 -14.10 -6.05 19.90
C PHE A 103 -14.84 -7.14 19.13
N PHE A 104 -14.97 -8.29 19.77
CA PHE A 104 -15.59 -9.47 19.19
C PHE A 104 -16.47 -10.13 20.23
N GLN A 105 -17.69 -10.52 19.85
CA GLN A 105 -18.44 -11.50 20.63
C GLN A 105 -17.78 -12.88 20.45
N THR A 106 -16.97 -13.31 21.43
CA THR A 106 -16.14 -14.52 21.35
C THR A 106 -15.67 -14.99 22.73
N ASP A 107 -15.32 -16.28 22.83
CA ASP A 107 -14.69 -16.90 23.99
C ASP A 107 -13.20 -17.25 23.75
N ARG A 108 -12.68 -16.99 22.53
CA ARG A 108 -11.33 -17.39 22.10
C ARG A 108 -10.79 -16.50 20.98
N SER A 109 -9.47 -16.53 20.80
CA SER A 109 -8.77 -15.96 19.64
C SER A 109 -8.24 -17.05 18.71
N PHE A 110 -8.09 -16.68 17.44
CA PHE A 110 -7.53 -17.50 16.36
C PHE A 110 -6.28 -16.83 15.83
N LYS A 111 -5.19 -17.58 15.69
CA LYS A 111 -3.91 -17.06 15.24
C LYS A 111 -3.73 -17.32 13.75
N PHE A 112 -3.20 -16.33 13.05
CA PHE A 112 -2.81 -16.45 11.65
C PHE A 112 -1.54 -15.62 11.40
N THR A 113 -0.90 -15.78 10.25
CA THR A 113 0.14 -14.85 9.82
C THR A 113 -0.27 -14.15 8.53
N ILE A 114 0.12 -12.88 8.38
CA ILE A 114 0.03 -12.14 7.12
C ILE A 114 1.33 -11.39 6.90
N ASP A 115 1.97 -11.56 5.75
CA ASP A 115 3.29 -10.98 5.44
C ASP A 115 4.32 -11.24 6.56
N ASP A 116 4.35 -12.49 7.00
CA ASP A 116 5.16 -13.02 8.12
C ASP A 116 4.88 -12.43 9.52
N SER A 117 3.99 -11.43 9.63
CA SER A 117 3.51 -10.90 10.91
C SER A 117 2.44 -11.82 11.50
N GLN A 118 2.59 -12.23 12.76
CA GLN A 118 1.60 -13.05 13.45
C GLN A 118 0.56 -12.17 14.12
N LEU A 119 -0.72 -12.41 13.83
CA LEU A 119 -1.85 -11.65 14.37
C LEU A 119 -2.86 -12.59 15.06
N GLU A 120 -3.69 -12.00 15.91
CA GLU A 120 -4.82 -12.67 16.56
C GLU A 120 -6.15 -12.11 16.05
N TRP A 121 -7.15 -12.99 15.86
CA TRP A 121 -8.47 -12.63 15.38
C TRP A 121 -9.56 -13.24 16.27
N GLY A 122 -10.59 -12.46 16.60
CA GLY A 122 -11.64 -12.92 17.52
C GLY A 122 -12.77 -13.75 16.89
N LYS A 123 -12.67 -14.12 15.60
CA LYS A 123 -13.70 -14.92 14.91
C LYS A 123 -13.09 -16.14 14.22
N PRO A 124 -13.82 -17.25 14.08
CA PRO A 124 -13.31 -18.45 13.41
C PRO A 124 -13.14 -18.25 11.90
N SER A 125 -13.64 -17.15 11.34
CA SER A 125 -13.49 -16.83 9.93
C SER A 125 -13.06 -15.39 9.72
N ILE A 126 -12.26 -15.15 8.69
CA ILE A 126 -11.78 -13.83 8.29
C ILE A 126 -11.96 -13.61 6.79
N SER A 127 -12.36 -12.39 6.39
CA SER A 127 -12.56 -12.07 4.98
C SER A 127 -11.27 -11.56 4.32
N GLY A 128 -11.13 -11.77 3.01
CA GLY A 128 -10.04 -11.17 2.22
C GLY A 128 -9.95 -9.65 2.39
N ARG A 129 -11.08 -8.95 2.48
CA ARG A 129 -11.11 -7.50 2.71
C ARG A 129 -10.52 -7.11 4.06
N VAL A 130 -10.85 -7.85 5.12
CA VAL A 130 -10.31 -7.61 6.46
C VAL A 130 -8.80 -7.91 6.47
N LEU A 131 -8.36 -8.99 5.83
CA LEU A 131 -6.94 -9.31 5.69
C LEU A 131 -6.15 -8.15 5.05
N LYS A 132 -6.65 -7.55 3.96
CA LYS A 132 -6.02 -6.38 3.33
C LYS A 132 -5.94 -5.16 4.26
N LYS A 133 -7.00 -4.90 5.04
CA LYS A 133 -6.99 -3.82 6.04
C LYS A 133 -5.95 -4.06 7.15
N LEU A 134 -5.81 -5.31 7.60
CA LEU A 134 -4.85 -5.68 8.65
C LEU A 134 -3.40 -5.62 8.16
N ALA A 135 -3.15 -5.92 6.89
CA ALA A 135 -1.84 -5.75 6.25
C ALA A 135 -1.53 -4.29 5.86
N ASP A 136 -2.45 -3.36 6.09
CA ASP A 136 -2.33 -1.95 5.68
C ASP A 136 -2.02 -1.76 4.18
N VAL A 137 -2.64 -2.59 3.33
CA VAL A 137 -2.47 -2.52 1.86
C VAL A 137 -3.71 -1.97 1.16
N PRO A 138 -3.57 -1.18 0.08
CA PRO A 138 -4.72 -0.69 -0.66
C PRO A 138 -5.51 -1.84 -1.32
N ALA A 139 -6.81 -1.90 -1.02
CA ALA A 139 -7.66 -3.03 -1.37
C ALA A 139 -7.82 -3.25 -2.90
N ASP A 140 -7.64 -2.19 -3.67
CA ASP A 140 -7.77 -2.13 -5.12
C ASP A 140 -6.51 -2.61 -5.87
N THR A 141 -5.33 -2.49 -5.26
CA THR A 141 -4.04 -2.78 -5.89
C THR A 141 -3.36 -4.03 -5.36
N TYR A 142 -3.83 -4.62 -4.25
CA TYR A 142 -3.29 -5.85 -3.69
C TYR A 142 -4.31 -7.00 -3.72
N ASP A 143 -3.81 -8.20 -3.97
CA ASP A 143 -4.49 -9.46 -3.76
C ASP A 143 -3.92 -10.17 -2.52
N VAL A 144 -4.74 -11.03 -1.92
CA VAL A 144 -4.34 -11.85 -0.77
C VAL A 144 -4.31 -13.30 -1.22
N TYR A 145 -3.27 -14.02 -0.84
CA TYR A 145 -3.13 -15.44 -1.11
C TYR A 145 -3.01 -16.21 0.20
N LEU A 146 -3.65 -17.38 0.28
CA LEU A 146 -3.47 -18.36 1.35
C LEU A 146 -2.39 -19.36 0.91
N GLU A 147 -1.30 -19.44 1.68
CA GLU A 147 -0.20 -20.37 1.43
C GLU A 147 -0.64 -21.82 1.67
N VAL A 148 -0.44 -22.69 0.68
CA VAL A 148 -0.72 -24.13 0.81
C VAL A 148 0.59 -24.91 0.78
N ARG A 149 0.98 -25.48 1.93
CA ARG A 149 2.22 -26.25 2.04
C ARG A 149 2.28 -27.40 1.03
N GLY A 150 3.27 -27.34 0.13
CA GLY A 150 3.47 -28.36 -0.91
C GLY A 150 2.45 -28.30 -2.05
N GLY A 151 1.64 -27.24 -2.12
CA GLY A 151 0.65 -26.99 -3.16
C GLY A 151 0.83 -25.60 -3.79
N GLN A 152 -0.17 -25.20 -4.57
CA GLN A 152 -0.28 -23.86 -5.11
C GLN A 152 -1.08 -22.97 -4.15
N ASP A 153 -0.63 -21.73 -3.97
CA ASP A 153 -1.32 -20.75 -3.15
C ASP A 153 -2.71 -20.42 -3.70
N ILE A 154 -3.65 -20.19 -2.79
CA ILE A 154 -5.05 -19.97 -3.14
C ILE A 154 -5.35 -18.48 -3.04
N LEU A 155 -5.79 -17.86 -4.15
CA LEU A 155 -6.28 -16.49 -4.14
C LEU A 155 -7.51 -16.36 -3.23
N VAL A 156 -7.46 -15.41 -2.31
CA VAL A 156 -8.54 -15.03 -1.38
C VAL A 156 -9.14 -13.71 -1.85
N ARG A 157 -10.35 -13.76 -2.40
CA ARG A 157 -11.08 -12.55 -2.81
C ARG A 157 -11.61 -11.79 -1.60
N ASP A 158 -11.92 -10.52 -1.79
CA ASP A 158 -12.47 -9.62 -0.77
C ASP A 158 -13.60 -10.23 0.08
N THR A 159 -14.51 -10.97 -0.56
CA THR A 159 -15.70 -11.55 0.05
C THR A 159 -15.51 -13.00 0.50
N ASP A 160 -14.36 -13.61 0.19
CA ASP A 160 -14.09 -14.99 0.58
C ASP A 160 -13.88 -15.03 2.09
N LEU A 161 -14.57 -15.95 2.77
CA LEU A 161 -14.43 -16.19 4.19
C LEU A 161 -13.53 -17.39 4.42
N ILE A 162 -12.35 -17.14 4.98
CA ILE A 162 -11.36 -18.17 5.29
C ILE A 162 -11.54 -18.62 6.73
N ASP A 163 -11.70 -19.92 6.90
CA ASP A 163 -11.84 -20.60 8.20
C ASP A 163 -10.47 -20.76 8.88
N LEU A 164 -10.30 -20.09 10.02
CA LEU A 164 -9.12 -20.10 10.91
C LEU A 164 -9.23 -21.13 12.03
N SER A 165 -10.34 -21.89 12.12
CA SER A 165 -10.56 -22.87 13.19
C SER A 165 -9.90 -24.23 12.93
N LYS A 166 -9.29 -24.40 11.75
CA LYS A 166 -8.62 -25.62 11.35
C LYS A 166 -7.33 -25.83 12.16
N PRO A 167 -6.87 -27.08 12.35
CA PRO A 167 -5.59 -27.34 13.00
C PRO A 167 -4.43 -26.72 12.21
N GLY A 168 -3.70 -25.79 12.85
CA GLY A 168 -2.55 -25.13 12.24
C GLY A 168 -2.58 -23.63 12.44
N ILE A 169 -1.79 -22.93 11.64
CA ILE A 169 -1.79 -21.47 11.52
C ILE A 169 -1.90 -21.19 10.02
N GLU A 170 -3.00 -20.58 9.60
CA GLU A 170 -3.15 -20.08 8.23
C GLU A 170 -2.13 -18.98 7.97
N ARG A 171 -1.47 -19.05 6.81
CA ARG A 171 -0.44 -18.09 6.39
C ARG A 171 -0.93 -17.38 5.14
N PHE A 172 -1.10 -16.07 5.26
CA PHE A 172 -1.50 -15.20 4.17
C PHE A 172 -0.31 -14.38 3.67
N ILE A 173 -0.36 -14.05 2.40
CA ILE A 173 0.64 -13.20 1.74
C ILE A 173 -0.13 -12.17 0.92
N THR A 174 0.23 -10.90 1.05
CA THR A 174 -0.27 -9.85 0.16
C THR A 174 0.69 -9.67 -1.00
N LEU A 175 0.14 -9.57 -2.21
CA LEU A 175 0.90 -9.30 -3.41
C LEU A 175 0.22 -8.19 -4.19
N ILE A 176 0.98 -7.32 -4.82
CA ILE A 176 0.42 -6.37 -5.78
C ILE A 176 -0.30 -7.20 -6.84
N ARG A 177 -1.57 -6.90 -7.02
CA ARG A 177 -2.42 -7.52 -8.02
C ARG A 177 -1.78 -7.26 -9.38
N ASP A 178 -1.46 -8.34 -10.09
CA ASP A 178 -1.16 -8.27 -11.53
C ASP A 178 -2.45 -7.89 -12.26
N THR A 179 -2.84 -6.62 -12.17
CA THR A 179 -3.93 -6.08 -12.97
C THR A 179 -3.38 -5.56 -14.28
N THR A 180 -3.84 -6.17 -15.36
CA THR A 180 -4.00 -5.62 -16.70
C THR A 180 -4.84 -4.32 -16.79
N GLU A 181 -4.96 -3.54 -15.70
CA GLU A 181 -5.59 -2.21 -15.67
C GLU A 181 -4.59 -1.16 -15.14
N GLY A 182 -3.65 -0.79 -16.01
CA GLY A 182 -3.22 0.58 -16.24
C GLY A 182 -2.51 1.31 -15.11
N LEU A 183 -1.18 1.44 -15.23
CA LEU A 183 -0.30 2.49 -14.65
C LEU A 183 -0.46 2.86 -13.15
N MET A 184 -1.39 2.30 -12.38
CA MET A 184 -1.67 2.67 -10.99
C MET A 184 -0.48 2.43 -10.05
N GLY A 185 0.42 1.50 -10.42
CA GLY A 185 1.70 1.27 -9.75
C GLY A 185 2.76 2.35 -10.01
N LEU A 186 2.49 3.34 -10.88
CA LEU A 186 3.37 4.48 -11.09
C LEU A 186 3.02 5.65 -10.16
N PRO A 187 4.00 6.47 -9.75
CA PRO A 187 3.73 7.75 -9.09
C PRO A 187 2.74 8.61 -9.88
N GLU A 188 1.90 9.36 -9.16
CA GLU A 188 0.85 10.19 -9.77
C GLU A 188 1.40 11.16 -10.81
N ALA A 189 2.58 11.75 -10.55
CA ALA A 189 3.25 12.66 -11.48
C ALA A 189 3.55 12.01 -12.84
N ASP A 190 3.94 10.73 -12.84
CA ASP A 190 4.27 9.99 -14.06
C ASP A 190 2.99 9.62 -14.83
N ARG A 191 1.95 9.15 -14.13
CA ARG A 191 0.65 8.89 -14.75
C ARG A 191 0.08 10.13 -15.42
N ARG A 192 0.14 11.28 -14.72
CA ARG A 192 -0.31 12.56 -15.24
C ARG A 192 0.49 12.97 -16.47
N TYR A 193 1.82 12.85 -16.42
CA TYR A 193 2.68 13.16 -17.56
C TYR A 193 2.34 12.32 -18.79
N LEU A 194 2.20 11.00 -18.64
CA LEU A 194 1.86 10.09 -19.75
C LEU A 194 0.50 10.45 -20.36
N SER A 195 -0.51 10.70 -19.52
CA SER A 195 -1.84 11.12 -19.94
C SER A 195 -1.82 12.45 -20.70
N ASP A 196 -1.17 13.48 -20.13
CA ASP A 196 -1.10 14.82 -20.70
C ASP A 196 -0.39 14.85 -22.06
N HIS A 197 0.53 13.91 -22.29
CA HIS A 197 1.30 13.81 -23.53
C HIS A 197 0.74 12.74 -24.49
N GLY A 198 -0.39 12.10 -24.16
CA GLY A 198 -1.00 11.06 -24.99
C GLY A 198 -0.10 9.84 -25.22
N ILE A 199 0.79 9.54 -24.26
CA ILE A 199 1.71 8.41 -24.34
C ILE A 199 1.00 7.18 -23.80
N GLU A 200 0.67 6.25 -24.69
CA GLU A 200 0.12 4.96 -24.31
C GLU A 200 1.20 4.13 -23.62
N ALA A 201 0.92 3.66 -22.41
CA ALA A 201 1.87 2.88 -21.63
C ALA A 201 1.18 1.75 -20.87
N GLU A 202 1.93 0.68 -20.66
CA GLU A 202 1.50 -0.54 -19.98
C GLU A 202 2.50 -0.88 -18.86
N LEU A 203 2.00 -1.32 -17.71
CA LEU A 203 2.84 -1.92 -16.68
C LEU A 203 2.85 -3.44 -16.86
N ILE A 204 4.04 -4.02 -16.82
CA ILE A 204 4.26 -5.46 -16.91
C ILE A 204 5.19 -5.90 -15.78
N ASN A 205 4.95 -7.08 -15.21
CA ASN A 205 5.77 -7.63 -14.13
C ASN A 205 6.49 -8.91 -14.58
N ASP A 206 7.75 -9.05 -14.18
CA ASP A 206 8.57 -10.26 -14.37
C ASP A 206 9.20 -10.65 -13.02
N GLY A 207 8.47 -11.45 -12.24
CA GLY A 207 8.83 -11.76 -10.86
C GLY A 207 8.85 -10.50 -9.99
N VAL A 208 10.03 -10.13 -9.49
CA VAL A 208 10.23 -8.94 -8.64
C VAL A 208 10.49 -7.65 -9.42
N HIS A 209 10.57 -7.73 -10.75
CA HIS A 209 10.86 -6.58 -11.59
C HIS A 209 9.59 -6.03 -12.22
N THR A 210 9.34 -4.74 -12.02
CA THR A 210 8.26 -4.01 -12.70
C THR A 210 8.82 -3.25 -13.90
N GLY A 211 8.18 -3.38 -15.05
CA GLY A 211 8.52 -2.70 -16.29
C GLY A 211 7.39 -1.80 -16.77
N VAL A 212 7.74 -0.63 -17.31
CA VAL A 212 6.84 0.26 -18.04
C VAL A 212 7.14 0.11 -19.52
N VAL A 213 6.15 -0.29 -20.31
CA VAL A 213 6.24 -0.33 -21.77
C VAL A 213 5.53 0.89 -22.35
N LEU A 214 6.29 1.79 -22.94
CA LEU A 214 5.79 2.90 -23.77
C LEU A 214 5.47 2.34 -25.16
N LYS A 215 4.21 2.36 -25.56
CA LYS A 215 3.74 1.71 -26.79
C LYS A 215 3.96 2.61 -27.99
N GLN A 216 4.43 1.99 -29.09
CA GLN A 216 4.47 2.62 -30.42
C GLN A 216 5.13 4.01 -30.45
N MET A 217 6.23 4.18 -29.70
CA MET A 217 6.95 5.45 -29.64
C MET A 217 7.52 5.79 -31.03
N PRO A 218 7.27 7.00 -31.57
CA PRO A 218 7.75 7.40 -32.88
C PRO A 218 9.27 7.56 -32.91
N LEU A 219 9.90 7.03 -33.95
CA LEU A 219 11.33 7.11 -34.18
C LEU A 219 11.67 8.20 -35.21
N PHE A 220 12.94 8.65 -35.21
CA PHE A 220 13.41 9.66 -36.14
C PHE A 220 13.38 9.15 -37.59
N VAL A 221 12.63 9.86 -38.44
CA VAL A 221 12.44 9.52 -39.87
C VAL A 221 13.79 9.36 -40.56
N GLY A 222 13.97 8.24 -41.27
CA GLY A 222 15.19 7.94 -42.01
C GLY A 222 16.40 7.55 -41.16
N LYS A 223 16.26 7.49 -39.83
CA LYS A 223 17.36 7.11 -38.93
C LYS A 223 17.44 5.60 -38.70
N PHE A 224 16.30 4.97 -38.43
CA PHE A 224 16.21 3.55 -38.09
C PHE A 224 15.40 2.75 -39.11
N ASN A 225 15.61 1.44 -39.14
CA ASN A 225 14.88 0.48 -39.98
C ASN A 225 13.38 0.38 -39.67
N HIS A 226 12.92 0.95 -38.56
CA HIS A 226 11.52 1.01 -38.15
C HIS A 226 11.09 2.46 -37.87
N ALA A 227 9.82 2.76 -38.13
CA ALA A 227 9.24 4.09 -37.87
C ALA A 227 8.76 4.27 -36.42
N VAL A 228 8.48 3.17 -35.72
CA VAL A 228 8.01 3.14 -34.33
C VAL A 228 8.67 1.97 -33.59
N ALA A 229 8.75 2.06 -32.27
CA ALA A 229 9.11 0.93 -31.40
C ALA A 229 8.39 1.03 -30.05
N ASP A 230 8.10 -0.12 -29.45
CA ASP A 230 7.80 -0.19 -28.02
C ASP A 230 9.10 0.01 -27.24
N ILE A 231 9.04 0.78 -26.15
CA ILE A 231 10.18 1.04 -25.27
C ILE A 231 9.88 0.53 -23.86
N LEU A 232 10.69 -0.41 -23.38
CA LEU A 232 10.64 -0.90 -22.01
C LEU A 232 11.60 -0.10 -21.11
N VAL A 233 11.09 0.35 -19.97
CA VAL A 233 11.86 0.90 -18.85
C VAL A 233 11.62 0.00 -17.64
N ILE A 234 12.66 -0.64 -17.12
CA ILE A 234 12.56 -1.45 -15.90
C ILE A 234 12.73 -0.54 -14.69
N LEU A 235 11.74 -0.53 -13.81
CA LEU A 235 11.72 0.26 -12.59
C LEU A 235 12.50 -0.45 -11.49
N PRO A 236 13.49 0.21 -10.87
CA PRO A 236 14.18 -0.35 -9.73
C PRO A 236 13.29 -0.30 -8.47
N PRO A 237 13.56 -1.15 -7.46
CA PRO A 237 13.01 -0.95 -6.13
C PRO A 237 13.36 0.44 -5.61
N GLY A 238 12.35 1.16 -5.08
CA GLY A 238 12.51 2.54 -4.61
C GLY A 238 12.36 3.62 -5.69
N TYR A 239 11.94 3.26 -6.91
CA TYR A 239 11.45 4.25 -7.87
C TYR A 239 10.29 5.07 -7.27
N PRO A 240 10.23 6.41 -7.43
CA PRO A 240 11.05 7.26 -8.32
C PRO A 240 12.34 7.80 -7.68
N ASP A 241 12.64 7.53 -6.42
CA ASP A 241 13.86 8.02 -5.78
C ASP A 241 15.12 7.31 -6.26
N VAL A 242 14.97 6.08 -6.77
CA VAL A 242 16.02 5.30 -7.44
C VAL A 242 15.84 5.34 -8.95
N ALA A 243 16.92 5.64 -9.67
CA ALA A 243 16.91 5.86 -11.12
C ALA A 243 16.78 4.55 -11.93
N PRO A 244 15.90 4.51 -12.95
CA PRO A 244 15.98 3.49 -13.98
C PRO A 244 17.31 3.60 -14.75
N ASP A 245 17.97 2.45 -14.92
CA ASP A 245 19.34 2.41 -15.44
C ASP A 245 19.40 2.47 -16.97
N MET A 246 18.63 1.60 -17.63
CA MET A 246 18.63 1.38 -19.07
C MET A 246 17.22 1.46 -19.65
N PHE A 247 17.15 1.51 -20.99
CA PHE A 247 15.90 1.25 -21.71
C PHE A 247 16.11 0.15 -22.74
N PHE A 248 15.01 -0.42 -23.22
CA PHE A 248 15.05 -1.52 -24.17
C PHE A 248 14.03 -1.31 -25.27
N CYS A 249 14.37 -1.67 -26.51
CA CYS A 249 13.50 -1.48 -27.67
C CYS A 249 12.98 -2.82 -28.19
N ASP A 250 11.74 -2.82 -28.66
CA ASP A 250 11.21 -3.86 -29.52
C ASP A 250 10.31 -3.22 -30.61
N PRO A 251 10.59 -3.42 -31.91
CA PRO A 251 11.60 -4.29 -32.49
C PRO A 251 13.04 -3.76 -32.30
N TRP A 252 14.02 -4.61 -32.61
CA TRP A 252 15.43 -4.23 -32.62
C TRP A 252 15.72 -3.20 -33.73
N LEU A 253 16.40 -2.12 -33.34
CA LEU A 253 16.69 -0.99 -34.19
C LEU A 253 18.10 -1.10 -34.80
N THR A 254 18.17 -0.95 -36.12
CA THR A 254 19.44 -0.78 -36.87
C THR A 254 19.45 0.60 -37.53
N LEU A 255 20.64 1.21 -37.60
CA LEU A 255 20.83 2.50 -38.27
C LEU A 255 20.77 2.32 -39.79
N LEU A 256 19.87 3.03 -40.47
CA LEU A 256 19.72 2.92 -41.93
C LEU A 256 20.96 3.38 -42.70
N SER A 257 21.72 4.33 -42.17
CA SER A 257 22.91 4.88 -42.82
C SER A 257 24.06 3.88 -42.96
N VAL A 258 24.14 2.91 -42.05
CA VAL A 258 25.30 2.00 -41.92
C VAL A 258 24.90 0.51 -41.82
N GLY A 259 23.62 0.20 -41.66
CA GLY A 259 23.11 -1.18 -41.60
C GLY A 259 23.54 -1.98 -40.36
N ARG A 260 23.92 -1.31 -39.26
CA ARG A 260 24.37 -1.95 -38.01
C ARG A 260 23.57 -1.48 -36.80
N TYR A 261 23.66 -2.22 -35.71
CA TYR A 261 23.13 -1.79 -34.42
C TYR A 261 23.86 -0.54 -33.91
N PRO A 262 23.15 0.37 -33.22
CA PRO A 262 23.76 1.47 -32.49
C PRO A 262 24.78 0.97 -31.46
N ILE A 263 25.76 1.82 -31.13
CA ILE A 263 26.77 1.51 -30.11
C ILE A 263 26.10 1.16 -28.77
N CYS A 264 26.52 0.03 -28.19
CA CYS A 264 25.99 -0.53 -26.95
C CYS A 264 24.47 -0.77 -26.99
N ALA A 265 23.98 -1.26 -28.14
CA ALA A 265 22.60 -1.63 -28.40
C ALA A 265 22.46 -2.96 -29.16
N ASP A 266 23.29 -3.96 -28.85
CA ASP A 266 23.40 -5.23 -29.58
C ASP A 266 23.19 -6.47 -28.71
N VAL A 267 22.72 -6.29 -27.46
CA VAL A 267 22.53 -7.38 -26.49
C VAL A 267 21.03 -7.65 -26.27
N PRO A 268 20.59 -8.92 -26.32
CA PRO A 268 19.22 -9.28 -25.98
C PRO A 268 18.95 -9.18 -24.48
N HIS A 269 17.74 -8.76 -24.14
CA HIS A 269 17.21 -8.80 -22.79
C HIS A 269 15.84 -9.50 -22.77
N PRO A 270 15.74 -10.75 -22.27
CA PRO A 270 14.46 -11.42 -22.11
C PRO A 270 13.68 -10.76 -20.98
N PHE A 271 12.43 -10.36 -21.27
CA PHE A 271 11.53 -9.78 -20.27
C PHE A 271 10.07 -10.04 -20.70
N VAL A 272 9.29 -10.73 -19.86
CA VAL A 272 7.87 -11.09 -20.11
C VAL A 272 7.66 -11.68 -21.51
N GLY A 273 8.41 -12.73 -21.84
CA GLY A 273 8.27 -13.48 -23.11
C GLY A 273 8.74 -12.75 -24.38
N ARG A 274 9.27 -11.52 -24.27
CA ARG A 274 9.86 -10.75 -25.39
C ARG A 274 11.38 -10.65 -25.22
N ASN A 275 12.10 -10.60 -26.34
CA ASN A 275 13.55 -10.38 -26.37
C ASN A 275 13.87 -8.97 -26.83
N TRP A 276 14.03 -8.07 -25.86
CA TRP A 276 14.24 -6.65 -26.11
C TRP A 276 15.70 -6.35 -26.49
N GLN A 277 15.90 -5.34 -27.33
CA GLN A 277 17.23 -4.78 -27.62
C GLN A 277 17.65 -3.89 -26.45
N ARG A 278 18.70 -4.25 -25.71
CA ARG A 278 19.18 -3.48 -24.57
C ARG A 278 19.99 -2.26 -24.99
N TRP A 279 19.61 -1.06 -24.54
CA TRP A 279 20.37 0.17 -24.74
C TRP A 279 21.05 0.62 -23.45
N SER A 280 22.38 0.44 -23.38
CA SER A 280 23.18 0.83 -22.21
C SER A 280 23.43 2.34 -22.22
N ARG A 281 22.58 3.11 -21.53
CA ARG A 281 22.67 4.57 -21.40
C ARG A 281 22.41 4.94 -19.93
N HIS A 282 23.41 4.75 -19.08
CA HIS A 282 23.33 4.95 -17.63
C HIS A 282 23.07 6.43 -17.24
N ASN A 283 22.50 6.63 -16.05
CA ASN A 283 22.34 7.97 -15.45
C ASN A 283 23.13 8.09 -14.15
N ALA A 284 24.04 9.07 -14.08
CA ALA A 284 24.72 9.39 -12.82
C ALA A 284 24.09 10.59 -12.09
N SER A 285 23.16 11.31 -12.72
CA SER A 285 22.68 12.62 -12.25
C SER A 285 21.18 12.65 -11.92
N TRP A 286 20.60 11.50 -11.56
CA TRP A 286 19.20 11.42 -11.15
C TRP A 286 18.97 12.17 -9.83
N ARG A 287 17.88 12.94 -9.75
CA ARG A 287 17.50 13.73 -8.58
C ARG A 287 16.29 13.09 -7.89
N PRO A 288 16.48 12.44 -6.73
CA PRO A 288 15.38 11.91 -5.93
C PRO A 288 14.31 12.97 -5.64
N GLY A 289 13.04 12.55 -5.58
CA GLY A 289 11.89 13.43 -5.41
C GLY A 289 11.62 14.45 -6.54
N THR A 290 12.43 14.49 -7.59
CA THR A 290 12.28 15.44 -8.72
C THR A 290 12.14 14.73 -10.05
N ASP A 291 13.02 13.77 -10.34
CA ASP A 291 13.02 13.07 -11.62
C ASP A 291 12.05 11.88 -11.62
N GLY A 292 11.49 11.57 -12.79
CA GLY A 292 10.51 10.48 -13.00
C GLY A 292 10.51 9.99 -14.44
N LEU A 293 9.43 9.37 -14.90
CA LEU A 293 9.30 8.86 -16.27
C LEU A 293 9.46 9.98 -17.30
N HIS A 294 9.00 11.18 -16.99
CA HIS A 294 9.21 12.36 -17.84
C HIS A 294 10.70 12.60 -18.16
N THR A 295 11.58 12.51 -17.15
CA THR A 295 13.04 12.62 -17.33
C THR A 295 13.57 11.43 -18.13
N MET A 296 13.10 10.22 -17.84
CA MET A 296 13.52 9.02 -18.56
C MET A 296 13.14 9.06 -20.05
N ILE A 297 11.93 9.50 -20.39
CA ILE A 297 11.44 9.66 -21.76
C ILE A 297 12.31 10.65 -22.53
N LYS A 298 12.64 11.80 -21.95
CA LYS A 298 13.54 12.78 -22.59
C LYS A 298 14.94 12.21 -22.82
N ARG A 299 15.44 11.38 -21.90
CA ARG A 299 16.72 10.67 -22.08
C ARG A 299 16.66 9.64 -23.19
N ILE A 300 15.57 8.89 -23.31
CA ILE A 300 15.34 7.94 -24.41
C ILE A 300 15.33 8.68 -25.75
N GLU A 301 14.55 9.76 -25.87
CA GLU A 301 14.49 10.59 -27.08
C GLU A 301 15.89 11.09 -27.49
N HIS A 302 16.67 11.59 -26.52
CA HIS A 302 18.04 12.06 -26.77
C HIS A 302 18.99 10.91 -27.16
N ALA A 303 18.90 9.75 -26.50
CA ALA A 303 19.72 8.60 -26.84
C ALA A 303 19.43 8.08 -28.26
N LEU A 304 18.16 8.06 -28.66
CA LEU A 304 17.73 7.71 -30.01
C LEU A 304 18.18 8.78 -31.03
N SER A 305 18.16 10.07 -30.68
CA SER A 305 18.59 11.16 -31.57
C SER A 305 20.11 11.18 -31.79
N GLU A 306 20.91 10.77 -30.81
CA GLU A 306 22.38 10.76 -30.85
C GLU A 306 22.99 9.40 -31.22
N ALA A 307 22.17 8.36 -31.42
CA ALA A 307 22.64 7.03 -31.81
C ALA A 307 23.57 7.05 -33.06
N LYS A 308 24.68 6.32 -32.99
CA LYS A 308 25.77 6.17 -33.98
C LYS A 308 26.22 4.71 -34.13
#